data_AF-A0A7J9IKV7-F1
#
_entry.id   AF-A0A7J9IKV7-F1
#
_cell.length_a   1.000
_cell.length_b   1.000
_cell.length_c   1.000
_cell.angle_alpha   90.00
_cell.angle_beta   90.00
_cell.angle_gamma   90.00
#
_symmetry.space_group_name_H-M   'P 1'
#
loop_
_entity.id
_entity.type
_entity.pdbx_description
1 polymer ?
#
loop_
_entity_poly.entity_id
_entity_poly.type
_entity_poly.pdbx_seq_one_letter_code
_entity_poly.pdbx_strand_id
1 'polypeptide(L)'
;MSPEYAIQGRFSEKSDVFSFGVLLLEIVSGRKNTTLFNNQDYFSLLGYVWKLWNEGNIWSLVDKVVLEPKSNLKNEKEIRRCIHIGLLCVQEYANDRPTMSTVVSMLNSEISNFNTPKQPA
;
A
#
# COMPACT_ATOMS: atom_id res chain seq x y z
N MET A 1 -0.30 10.71 -6.79
CA MET A 1 -1.52 10.66 -7.63
C MET A 1 -1.43 9.44 -8.53
N SER A 2 -2.56 8.92 -9.01
CA SER A 2 -2.50 7.81 -9.98
C SER A 2 -1.89 8.29 -11.30
N PRO A 3 -1.14 7.44 -12.02
CA PRO A 3 -0.43 7.86 -13.23
C PRO A 3 -1.36 8.36 -14.33
N GLU A 4 -2.47 7.66 -14.56
CA GLU A 4 -3.42 8.02 -15.60
C GLU A 4 -4.09 9.37 -15.35
N TYR A 5 -4.30 9.73 -14.08
CA TYR A 5 -4.79 11.04 -13.72
C TYR A 5 -3.71 12.11 -13.88
N ALA A 6 -2.50 11.85 -13.38
CA ALA A 6 -1.39 12.82 -13.41
C ALA A 6 -0.89 13.12 -14.84
N ILE A 7 -0.85 12.12 -15.71
CA ILE A 7 -0.29 12.23 -17.06
C ILE A 7 -1.37 12.60 -18.08
N GLN A 8 -2.57 12.02 -17.96
CA GLN A 8 -3.61 12.12 -18.99
C GLN A 8 -4.88 12.85 -18.52
N GLY A 9 -4.93 13.30 -17.26
CA GLY A 9 -6.13 13.91 -16.68
C GLY A 9 -7.31 12.95 -16.53
N ARG A 10 -7.09 11.63 -16.63
CA ARG A 10 -8.15 10.62 -16.57
C ARG A 10 -8.51 10.30 -15.12
N PHE A 11 -9.59 10.87 -14.65
CA PHE A 11 -10.16 10.59 -13.33
C PHE A 11 -11.14 9.41 -13.40
N SER A 12 -11.11 8.56 -12.38
CA SER A 12 -12.03 7.43 -12.22
C SER A 12 -12.07 6.97 -10.77
N GLU A 13 -13.02 6.10 -10.42
CA GLU A 13 -13.02 5.41 -9.13
C GLU A 13 -11.69 4.69 -8.85
N LYS A 14 -10.99 4.21 -9.88
CA LYS A 14 -9.69 3.54 -9.75
C LYS A 14 -8.55 4.50 -9.39
N SER A 15 -8.70 5.78 -9.72
CA SER A 15 -7.77 6.83 -9.34
C SER A 15 -7.91 7.17 -7.85
N ASP A 16 -9.13 7.08 -7.32
CA ASP A 16 -9.41 7.18 -5.88
C ASP A 16 -8.89 5.95 -5.11
N VAL A 17 -9.09 4.73 -5.64
CA VAL A 17 -8.52 3.49 -5.06
C VAL A 17 -7.01 3.60 -4.94
N PHE A 18 -6.32 4.12 -5.96
CA PHE A 18 -4.88 4.34 -5.91
C PHE A 18 -4.50 5.30 -4.77
N SER A 19 -5.21 6.42 -4.65
CA SER A 19 -4.92 7.43 -3.63
C SER A 19 -5.19 6.89 -2.22
N PHE A 20 -6.22 6.06 -2.05
CA PHE A 20 -6.46 5.29 -0.83
C PHE A 20 -5.31 4.34 -0.51
N GLY A 21 -4.79 3.61 -1.52
CA GLY A 21 -3.65 2.71 -1.35
C GLY A 21 -2.39 3.43 -0.87
N VAL A 22 -2.09 4.61 -1.44
CA VAL A 22 -1.00 5.47 -0.96
C VAL A 22 -1.23 5.85 0.50
N LEU A 23 -2.42 6.36 0.84
CA LEU A 23 -2.74 6.78 2.21
C LEU A 23 -2.61 5.62 3.21
N LEU A 24 -3.07 4.43 2.85
CA LEU A 24 -2.96 3.25 3.71
C LEU A 24 -1.50 2.89 3.99
N LEU A 25 -0.63 2.97 2.98
CA LEU A 25 0.81 2.74 3.14
C LEU A 25 1.50 3.86 3.93
N GLU A 26 1.05 5.11 3.80
CA GLU A 26 1.51 6.22 4.65
C GLU A 26 1.16 5.99 6.12
N ILE A 27 -0.07 5.54 6.41
CA ILE A 27 -0.52 5.23 7.78
C ILE A 27 0.32 4.13 8.39
N VAL A 28 0.53 3.01 7.66
CA VAL A 28 1.32 1.88 8.18
C VAL A 28 2.78 2.26 8.38
N SER A 29 3.34 3.07 7.48
CA SER A 29 4.75 3.46 7.53
C SER A 29 5.04 4.64 8.46
N GLY A 30 4.02 5.42 8.85
CA GLY A 30 4.20 6.69 9.55
C GLY A 30 4.91 7.77 8.71
N ARG A 31 5.08 7.55 7.40
CA ARG A 31 5.87 8.40 6.49
C ARG A 31 4.96 9.00 5.42
N LYS A 32 5.22 10.26 5.08
CA LYS A 32 4.54 10.92 3.95
C LYS A 32 5.16 10.45 2.64
N ASN A 33 4.34 10.33 1.60
CA ASN A 33 4.76 9.99 0.24
C ASN A 33 5.70 11.06 -0.36
N THR A 34 5.63 12.30 0.15
CA THR A 34 6.52 13.41 -0.26
C THR A 34 7.83 13.45 0.52
N THR A 35 8.03 12.59 1.52
CA THR A 35 9.29 12.53 2.25
C THR A 35 10.33 11.95 1.29
N LEU A 36 11.27 12.78 0.83
CA LEU A 36 12.43 12.34 0.08
C LEU A 36 13.15 11.25 0.90
N PHE A 37 13.28 10.06 0.32
CA PHE A 37 14.10 8.98 0.88
C PHE A 37 15.57 9.32 0.60
N ASN A 38 16.07 10.34 1.30
CA ASN A 38 17.36 10.99 1.09
C ASN A 38 18.60 10.07 1.19
N ASN A 39 18.44 8.77 1.45
CA ASN A 39 19.55 7.88 1.75
C ASN A 39 19.69 6.63 0.85
N GLN A 40 18.77 6.29 -0.06
CA GLN A 40 18.84 4.96 -0.74
C GLN A 40 18.20 4.85 -2.14
N ASP A 41 18.52 5.67 -3.14
CA ASP A 41 18.10 5.41 -4.56
C ASP A 41 16.57 5.39 -4.86
N TYR A 42 15.70 5.77 -3.91
CA TYR A 42 14.23 5.69 -4.09
C TYR A 42 13.60 7.06 -4.26
N PHE A 43 12.90 7.24 -5.37
CA PHE A 43 12.22 8.50 -5.71
C PHE A 43 10.82 8.63 -5.08
N SER A 44 10.27 7.58 -4.45
CA SER A 44 8.93 7.59 -3.85
C SER A 44 8.75 6.56 -2.72
N LEU A 45 7.73 6.77 -1.86
CA LEU A 45 7.32 5.79 -0.85
C LEU A 45 6.95 4.45 -1.48
N LEU A 46 6.25 4.49 -2.62
CA LEU A 46 5.82 3.27 -3.32
C LEU A 46 7.01 2.43 -3.80
N GLY A 47 8.06 3.08 -4.33
CA GLY A 47 9.28 2.39 -4.74
C GLY A 47 9.99 1.73 -3.55
N TYR A 48 10.07 2.42 -2.41
CA TYR A 48 10.66 1.87 -1.19
C TYR A 48 9.85 0.67 -0.64
N VAL A 49 8.53 0.81 -0.56
CA VAL A 49 7.63 -0.27 -0.10
C VAL A 49 7.74 -1.49 -1.02
N TRP A 50 7.75 -1.28 -2.33
CA TRP A 50 7.85 -2.36 -3.32
C TRP A 50 9.15 -3.14 -3.21
N LYS A 51 10.27 -2.45 -3.00
CA LYS A 51 11.55 -3.11 -2.73
C LYS A 51 11.47 -4.01 -1.50
N LEU A 52 11.05 -3.45 -0.36
CA LEU A 52 10.96 -4.21 0.88
C LEU A 52 10.02 -5.42 0.75
N TRP A 53 8.95 -5.28 -0.03
CA TRP A 53 8.04 -6.38 -0.35
C TRP A 53 8.77 -7.51 -1.09
N ASN A 54 9.50 -7.18 -2.16
CA ASN A 54 10.24 -8.16 -2.96
C ASN A 54 11.42 -8.81 -2.19
N GLU A 55 12.03 -8.08 -1.27
CA GLU A 55 13.10 -8.59 -0.40
C GLU A 55 12.58 -9.41 0.79
N GLY A 56 11.26 -9.49 0.99
CA GLY A 56 10.65 -10.15 2.15
C GLY A 56 10.88 -9.40 3.47
N ASN A 57 11.35 -8.15 3.41
CA ASN A 57 11.66 -7.31 4.57
C ASN A 57 10.61 -6.22 4.82
N ILE A 58 9.33 -6.52 4.55
CA ILE A 58 8.24 -5.54 4.63
C ILE A 58 8.04 -4.98 6.04
N TRP A 59 8.46 -5.71 7.08
CA TRP A 59 8.36 -5.27 8.47
C TRP A 59 9.23 -4.05 8.78
N SER A 60 10.32 -3.83 8.04
CA SER A 60 11.15 -2.63 8.17
C SER A 60 10.41 -1.34 7.80
N LEU A 61 9.27 -1.45 7.11
CA LEU A 61 8.41 -0.33 6.77
C LEU A 61 7.61 0.20 7.97
N VAL A 62 7.16 -0.71 8.85
CA VAL A 62 6.08 -0.43 9.80
C VAL A 62 6.53 0.54 10.88
N ASP A 63 5.73 1.58 11.13
CA ASP A 63 6.03 2.57 12.15
C ASP A 63 6.00 1.94 13.56
N LYS A 64 6.90 2.41 14.44
CA LYS A 64 7.00 1.91 15.82
C LYS A 64 5.73 2.16 16.63
N VAL A 65 5.00 3.25 16.35
CA VAL A 65 3.71 3.56 16.97
C VAL A 65 2.65 2.54 16.53
N VAL A 66 2.69 2.09 15.28
CA VAL A 66 1.81 1.04 14.77
C VAL A 66 2.17 -0.33 15.39
N LEU A 67 3.45 -0.56 15.69
CA LEU A 67 3.95 -1.77 16.33
C LEU A 67 3.78 -1.83 17.86
N GLU A 68 3.17 -0.82 18.50
CA GLU A 68 3.25 -0.62 19.95
C GLU A 68 3.04 -1.90 20.82
N PRO A 69 3.73 -2.01 21.98
CA PRO A 69 4.04 -3.27 22.68
C PRO A 69 2.85 -4.07 23.25
N LYS A 70 1.62 -3.57 23.13
CA LYS A 70 0.39 -4.33 23.46
C LYS A 70 -0.09 -5.18 22.27
N SER A 71 0.65 -5.17 21.17
CA SER A 71 0.37 -5.91 19.94
C SER A 71 0.55 -7.42 20.15
N ASN A 72 -0.57 -8.14 20.11
CA ASN A 72 -0.60 -9.60 20.01
C ASN A 72 -0.38 -10.02 18.55
N LEU A 73 -0.12 -11.31 18.30
CA LEU A 73 0.04 -11.90 16.95
C LEU A 73 -1.09 -11.54 15.96
N LYS A 74 -2.27 -11.19 16.47
CA LYS A 74 -3.41 -10.75 15.66
C LYS A 74 -3.11 -9.41 14.96
N ASN A 75 -2.43 -8.48 15.63
CA ASN A 75 -2.06 -7.19 15.04
C ASN A 75 -1.08 -7.35 13.88
N GLU A 76 -0.14 -8.30 13.96
CA GLU A 76 0.80 -8.56 12.85
C GLU A 76 0.08 -9.02 11.58
N LYS A 77 -0.90 -9.92 11.71
CA LYS A 77 -1.69 -10.39 10.55
C LYS A 77 -2.46 -9.26 9.89
N GLU A 78 -3.08 -8.39 10.69
CA GLU A 78 -3.83 -7.23 10.16
C GLU A 78 -2.90 -6.20 9.52
N ILE A 79 -1.74 -5.91 10.12
CA ILE A 79 -0.73 -5.01 9.53
C ILE A 79 -0.26 -5.55 8.19
N ARG A 80 0.11 -6.83 8.12
CA ARG A 80 0.55 -7.46 6.87
C ARG A 80 -0.55 -7.42 5.80
N ARG A 81 -1.81 -7.64 6.20
CA ARG A 81 -2.97 -7.52 5.32
C ARG A 81 -3.12 -6.09 4.80
N CYS A 82 -3.03 -5.07 5.66
CA CYS A 82 -3.12 -3.67 5.24
C CYS A 82 -2.03 -3.31 4.22
N ILE A 83 -0.80 -3.80 4.40
CA ILE A 83 0.29 -3.57 3.45
C ILE A 83 0.00 -4.26 2.10
N HIS A 84 -0.46 -5.52 2.14
CA HIS A 84 -0.83 -6.27 0.93
C HIS A 84 -1.96 -5.56 0.16
N ILE A 85 -3.01 -5.13 0.86
CA ILE A 85 -4.13 -4.38 0.28
C ILE A 85 -3.63 -3.05 -0.29
N GLY A 86 -2.79 -2.31 0.45
CA GLY A 86 -2.18 -1.08 -0.01
C GLY A 86 -1.46 -1.27 -1.34
N LEU A 87 -0.62 -2.32 -1.43
CA LEU A 87 0.09 -2.70 -2.66
C LEU A 87 -0.86 -3.07 -3.82
N LEU A 88 -1.97 -3.77 -3.56
CA LEU A 88 -2.98 -4.05 -4.59
C LEU A 88 -3.70 -2.79 -5.07
N CYS A 89 -3.87 -1.78 -4.21
CA CYS A 89 -4.52 -0.53 -4.57
C CYS A 89 -3.62 0.37 -5.44
N VAL A 90 -2.30 0.30 -5.28
CA VAL A 90 -1.34 1.19 -5.98
C VAL A 90 -0.74 0.60 -7.26
N GLN A 91 -1.37 -0.41 -7.84
CA GLN A 91 -0.91 -1.05 -9.09
C GLN A 91 -0.82 -0.03 -10.23
N GLU A 92 0.19 -0.19 -11.10
CA GLU A 92 0.41 0.68 -12.26
C GLU A 92 -0.86 0.80 -13.12
N TYR A 93 -1.41 -0.34 -13.52
CA TYR A 93 -2.64 -0.40 -14.32
C TYR A 93 -3.89 -0.30 -13.45
N ALA A 94 -4.79 0.63 -13.79
CA ALA A 94 -6.06 0.83 -13.10
C ALA A 94 -6.94 -0.43 -13.02
N ASN A 95 -6.87 -1.31 -14.03
CA ASN A 95 -7.63 -2.55 -14.09
C ASN A 95 -7.13 -3.63 -13.10
N ASP A 96 -5.87 -3.55 -12.68
CA ASP A 96 -5.29 -4.48 -11.70
C ASP A 96 -5.65 -4.09 -10.26
N ARG A 97 -6.10 -2.84 -10.05
CA ARG A 97 -6.52 -2.35 -8.73
C ARG A 97 -7.88 -2.98 -8.36
N PRO A 98 -8.13 -3.34 -7.10
CA PRO A 98 -9.45 -3.80 -6.64
C PRO A 98 -10.51 -2.70 -6.75
N THR A 99 -11.77 -3.05 -6.51
CA THR A 99 -12.82 -2.04 -6.25
C THR A 99 -12.83 -1.68 -4.78
N MET A 100 -13.37 -0.52 -4.38
CA MET A 100 -13.44 -0.15 -2.96
C MET A 100 -14.29 -1.12 -2.13
N SER A 101 -15.36 -1.70 -2.70
CA SER A 101 -16.13 -2.73 -2.00
C SER A 101 -15.28 -3.98 -1.74
N THR A 102 -14.49 -4.41 -2.72
CA THR A 102 -13.51 -5.49 -2.53
C THR A 102 -12.50 -5.14 -1.43
N VAL A 103 -11.96 -3.92 -1.43
CA VAL A 103 -11.02 -3.45 -0.40
C VAL A 103 -11.62 -3.54 1.01
N VAL A 104 -12.88 -3.11 1.19
CA VAL A 104 -13.60 -3.21 2.47
C VAL A 104 -13.75 -4.68 2.90
N SER A 105 -14.19 -5.56 2.01
CA SER A 105 -14.29 -7.00 2.32
C SER A 105 -12.93 -7.62 2.67
N MET A 106 -11.85 -7.20 2.01
CA MET A 106 -10.49 -7.64 2.35
C MET A 106 -10.09 -7.16 3.76
N LEU A 107 -10.36 -5.90 4.12
CA LEU A 107 -10.08 -5.33 5.45
C LEU A 107 -10.91 -6.00 6.56
N ASN A 108 -12.17 -6.33 6.27
CA ASN A 108 -13.07 -7.05 7.20
C ASN A 108 -12.74 -8.54 7.35
N SER A 109 -11.70 -9.04 6.68
CA SER A 109 -11.33 -10.46 6.66
C SER A 109 -12.31 -11.41 5.97
N GLU A 110 -13.28 -10.90 5.21
CA GLU A 110 -14.24 -11.70 4.45
C GLU A 110 -13.55 -12.42 3.28
N ILE A 111 -12.51 -11.80 2.73
CA ILE A 111 -11.65 -12.36 1.68
C ILE A 111 -10.26 -12.63 2.27
N SER A 112 -9.78 -13.87 2.13
CA SER A 112 -8.49 -14.32 2.66
C SER A 112 -7.47 -14.71 1.57
N ASN A 113 -7.92 -14.98 0.36
CA ASN A 113 -7.07 -15.30 -0.79
C ASN A 113 -6.93 -14.07 -1.68
N PHE A 114 -5.76 -13.43 -1.63
CA PHE A 114 -5.45 -12.26 -2.43
C PHE A 114 -4.61 -12.62 -3.64
N ASN A 115 -4.78 -11.88 -4.73
CA ASN A 115 -3.80 -11.88 -5.80
C ASN A 115 -2.46 -11.36 -5.27
N THR A 116 -1.35 -11.86 -5.81
CA THR A 116 -0.04 -11.29 -5.51
C THR A 116 0.04 -9.89 -6.12
N PRO A 117 0.45 -8.86 -5.37
CA PRO A 117 0.63 -7.52 -5.94
C PRO A 117 1.70 -7.56 -7.03
N LYS A 118 1.47 -6.83 -8.12
CA LYS A 118 2.49 -6.55 -9.14
C LYS A 118 3.15 -5.21 -8.85
N GLN A 119 4.06 -4.80 -9.72
CA GLN A 119 4.80 -3.55 -9.59
C GLN A 119 3.84 -2.34 -9.47
N PRO A 120 3.96 -1.54 -8.40
CA PRO A 120 3.25 -0.28 -8.25
C PRO A 120 3.68 0.76 -9.29
N ALA A 121 2.84 1.78 -9.43
CA ALA A 121 3.13 2.93 -10.28
C ALA A 121 4.22 3.87 -9.75
#